data_AF-A0A2D4IC05-F1
#
_entry.id   AF-A0A2D4IC05-F1
#
_cell.length_a   1.000
_cell.length_b   1.000
_cell.length_c   1.000
_cell.angle_alpha   90.00
_cell.angle_beta   90.00
_cell.angle_gamma   90.00
#
_symmetry.space_group_name_H-M   'P 1'
#
loop_
_entity.id
_entity.type
_entity.pdbx_description
1 polymer ?
#
loop_
_entity_poly.entity_id
_entity_poly.type
_entity_poly.pdbx_seq_one_letter_code
_entity_poly.pdbx_strand_id
1 'polypeptide(L)'
;SLPIVGFCEPMDEAVGWVFLCIQGTFFFLIRLFFRRHYPVNSVTFCSTDPQDRRWANTDGTTAKIFGFVAKKQGNPCENVCHLFAELDPEQPASAIVNFITKVMLGTHRR
;
A
#
# COMPACT_ATOMS: atom_id res chain seq x y z
N SER A 1 -20.79 1.44 2.48
CA SER A 1 -19.70 0.80 3.24
C SER A 1 -18.49 0.63 2.33
N LEU A 2 -17.69 1.68 2.15
CA LEU A 2 -16.57 1.67 1.21
C LEU A 2 -15.37 0.94 1.84
N PRO A 3 -14.77 -0.05 1.16
CA PRO A 3 -13.45 -0.51 1.52
C PRO A 3 -12.48 0.56 1.02
N ILE A 4 -11.98 1.33 1.97
CA ILE A 4 -11.10 2.47 1.74
C ILE A 4 -9.67 1.97 1.91
N VAL A 5 -8.82 2.17 0.90
CA VAL A 5 -7.37 2.18 1.08
C VAL A 5 -7.00 3.64 1.42
N GLY A 6 -6.98 3.94 2.72
CA GLY A 6 -6.78 5.28 3.24
C GLY A 6 -5.41 5.43 3.87
N PHE A 7 -4.66 6.46 3.48
CA PHE A 7 -3.44 6.81 4.19
C PHE A 7 -3.76 7.77 5.36
N CYS A 8 -3.22 7.55 6.56
CA CYS A 8 -3.45 8.41 7.73
C CYS A 8 -2.12 8.84 8.35
N GLU A 9 -2.00 10.08 8.83
CA GLU A 9 -0.85 10.61 9.61
C GLU A 9 -1.30 10.97 11.03
N PRO A 10 -0.40 10.97 12.03
CA PRO A 10 -0.35 12.00 13.05
C PRO A 10 0.89 12.88 12.91
N MET A 11 0.70 14.15 13.24
CA MET A 11 1.62 15.27 13.16
C MET A 11 2.70 15.21 14.24
N ASP A 12 3.98 15.06 13.87
CA ASP A 12 5.13 15.79 14.45
C ASP A 12 6.44 15.50 13.66
N GLU A 13 7.37 16.45 13.66
CA GLU A 13 8.49 16.55 12.71
C GLU A 13 9.62 15.53 12.94
N ALA A 14 9.96 14.75 11.90
CA ALA A 14 11.32 14.30 11.51
C ALA A 14 11.31 13.01 10.66
N VAL A 15 10.23 12.22 10.70
CA VAL A 15 10.08 10.99 9.92
C VAL A 15 8.60 10.79 9.61
N GLY A 16 8.15 11.15 8.40
CA GLY A 16 6.75 11.00 8.02
C GLY A 16 6.34 9.53 8.00
N TRP A 17 5.53 9.12 8.97
CA TRP A 17 4.98 7.77 9.08
C TRP A 17 3.78 7.63 8.15
N VAL A 18 3.84 6.72 7.17
CA VAL A 18 2.70 6.43 6.30
C VAL A 18 1.99 5.18 6.79
N PHE A 19 0.75 5.35 7.22
CA PHE A 19 -0.11 4.23 7.57
C PHE A 19 -0.97 3.86 6.37
N LEU A 20 -0.86 2.64 5.86
CA LEU A 20 -1.82 2.09 4.91
C LEU A 20 -2.99 1.53 5.71
N CYS A 21 -4.11 2.24 5.76
CA CYS A 21 -5.34 1.73 6.36
C CYS A 21 -6.15 0.99 5.30
N ILE A 22 -6.44 -0.29 5.53
CA ILE A 22 -7.35 -1.06 4.69
C ILE A 22 -8.44 -1.64 5.59
N GLN A 23 -9.70 -1.23 5.38
CA GLN A 23 -10.85 -1.63 6.21
C GLN A 23 -10.64 -1.49 7.75
N GLY A 24 -9.85 -0.49 8.18
CA GLY A 24 -9.56 -0.25 9.61
C GLY A 24 -8.30 -0.93 10.14
N THR A 25 -7.64 -1.79 9.35
CA THR A 25 -6.31 -2.33 9.67
C THR A 25 -5.24 -1.36 9.18
N PHE A 26 -4.37 -0.90 10.07
CA PHE A 26 -3.27 0.00 9.76
C PHE A 26 -1.98 -0.81 9.54
N PHE A 27 -1.33 -0.61 8.40
CA PHE A 27 0.01 -1.14 8.11
C PHE A 27 1.02 -0.01 8.09
N PHE A 28 2.15 -0.21 8.79
CA PHE A 28 3.23 0.78 8.84
C PHE A 28 4.11 0.68 7.60
N LEU A 29 4.32 1.79 6.90
CA LEU A 29 5.16 1.87 5.70
C LEU A 29 6.08 3.09 5.76
N ILE A 30 7.28 2.94 5.22
CA ILE A 30 8.26 4.02 5.09
C ILE A 30 7.93 4.83 3.83
N ARG A 31 7.81 6.18 3.93
CA ARG A 31 8.16 7.22 2.92
C ARG A 31 7.17 8.40 2.81
N LEU A 32 7.73 9.61 2.61
CA LEU A 32 7.15 10.93 2.29
C LEU A 32 5.90 10.96 1.37
N PHE A 33 4.69 10.80 1.90
CA PHE A 33 3.48 11.18 1.17
C PHE A 33 2.40 11.77 2.07
N PHE A 34 1.84 12.90 1.62
CA PHE A 34 0.57 13.43 2.09
C PHE A 34 -0.57 12.43 1.79
N ARG A 35 -1.50 12.31 2.74
CA ARG A 35 -2.70 11.44 2.69
C ARG A 35 -3.32 11.35 1.28
N ARG A 36 -3.35 10.14 0.72
CA ARG A 36 -4.14 9.80 -0.47
C ARG A 36 -5.19 8.74 -0.15
N HIS A 37 -6.24 8.69 -0.95
CA HIS A 37 -7.31 7.72 -0.81
C HIS A 37 -7.54 7.04 -2.16
N TYR A 38 -7.44 5.72 -2.20
CA TYR A 38 -7.75 4.93 -3.39
C TYR A 38 -9.03 4.13 -3.15
N PRO A 39 -10.12 4.41 -3.87
CA PRO A 39 -11.27 3.53 -3.90
C PRO A 39 -10.84 2.13 -4.36
N VAL A 40 -11.37 1.06 -3.77
CA VAL A 40 -10.99 -0.31 -4.20
C VAL A 40 -11.23 -0.55 -5.69
N ASN A 41 -12.28 0.03 -6.26
CA ASN A 41 -12.58 -0.08 -7.70
C ASN A 41 -11.53 0.61 -8.59
N SER A 42 -10.68 1.48 -8.04
CA SER A 42 -9.57 2.09 -8.78
C SER A 42 -8.31 1.23 -8.73
N VAL A 43 -8.14 0.37 -7.71
CA VAL A 43 -7.02 -0.56 -7.63
C VAL A 43 -7.23 -1.67 -8.66
N THR A 44 -6.27 -1.85 -9.55
CA THR A 44 -6.35 -2.82 -10.66
C THR A 44 -5.44 -4.01 -10.45
N PHE A 45 -4.34 -3.84 -9.73
CA PHE A 45 -3.36 -4.90 -9.48
C PHE A 45 -2.64 -4.66 -8.15
N CYS A 46 -2.27 -5.73 -7.44
CA CYS A 46 -1.42 -5.67 -6.26
C CYS A 46 -0.59 -6.95 -6.15
N SER A 47 0.72 -6.81 -5.90
CA SER A 47 1.65 -7.93 -5.77
C SER A 47 2.94 -7.51 -5.07
N THR A 48 3.69 -8.48 -4.58
CA THR A 48 5.13 -8.32 -4.30
C THR A 48 5.92 -8.19 -5.60
N ASP A 49 7.15 -7.67 -5.54
CA ASP A 49 8.03 -7.58 -6.71
C ASP A 49 8.28 -8.98 -7.31
N PRO A 50 7.95 -9.22 -8.59
CA PRO A 50 8.10 -10.54 -9.21
C PRO A 50 9.57 -10.95 -9.40
N GLN A 51 10.49 -9.98 -9.36
CA GLN A 51 11.94 -10.21 -9.42
C GLN A 51 12.56 -10.40 -8.02
N ASP A 52 11.73 -10.40 -6.97
CA ASP A 52 12.14 -10.47 -5.55
C ASP A 52 13.25 -9.47 -5.20
N ARG A 53 13.25 -8.30 -5.87
CA ARG A 53 14.19 -7.24 -5.52
C ARG A 53 13.87 -6.75 -4.13
N ARG A 54 14.90 -6.58 -3.32
CA ARG A 54 14.79 -6.12 -1.94
C ARG A 54 15.21 -4.66 -1.86
N TRP A 55 14.48 -3.89 -1.07
CA TRP A 55 14.84 -2.52 -0.75
C TRP A 55 16.01 -2.53 0.22
N ALA A 56 17.13 -1.91 -0.14
CA ALA A 56 18.27 -1.74 0.74
C ALA A 56 18.00 -0.57 1.69
N ASN A 57 17.83 -0.88 2.98
CA ASN A 57 17.68 0.12 4.01
C ASN A 57 19.05 0.76 4.34
N THR A 58 19.03 1.97 4.90
CA THR A 58 20.24 2.69 5.31
C THR A 58 20.99 2.05 6.48
N ASP A 59 20.33 1.16 7.22
CA ASP A 59 20.89 0.37 8.31
C ASP A 59 21.60 -0.93 7.83
N GLY A 60 21.66 -1.16 6.52
CA GLY A 60 22.27 -2.35 5.92
C GLY A 60 21.33 -3.56 5.84
N THR A 61 20.08 -3.45 6.31
CA THR A 61 19.08 -4.51 6.17
C THR A 61 18.41 -4.46 4.80
N THR A 62 17.71 -5.55 4.44
CA THR A 62 16.95 -5.61 3.18
C THR A 62 15.49 -5.96 3.44
N ALA A 63 14.59 -5.17 2.86
CA ALA A 63 13.14 -5.31 3.01
C ALA A 63 12.49 -5.83 1.73
N LYS A 64 11.43 -6.64 1.85
CA LYS A 64 10.63 -7.05 0.69
C LYS A 64 9.89 -5.86 0.10
N ILE A 65 9.83 -5.81 -1.22
CA ILE A 65 9.11 -4.76 -1.95
C ILE A 65 7.74 -5.30 -2.36
N PHE A 66 6.71 -4.48 -2.18
CA PHE A 66 5.39 -4.72 -2.73
C PHE A 66 4.77 -3.44 -3.27
N GLY A 67 3.72 -3.58 -4.06
CA GLY A 67 3.02 -2.44 -4.58
C GLY A 67 1.64 -2.74 -5.10
N PHE A 68 0.93 -1.68 -5.43
CA PHE A 68 -0.34 -1.76 -6.12
C PHE A 68 -0.42 -0.73 -7.24
N VAL A 69 -1.19 -1.06 -8.27
CA VAL A 69 -1.52 -0.18 -9.37
C VAL A 69 -2.94 0.30 -9.18
N ALA A 70 -3.15 1.61 -9.31
CA ALA A 70 -4.47 2.21 -9.25
C ALA A 70 -4.67 3.23 -10.37
N LYS A 71 -5.92 3.38 -10.83
CA LYS A 71 -6.31 4.43 -11.76
C LYS A 71 -6.11 5.80 -11.13
N LYS A 72 -5.53 6.73 -11.87
CA LYS A 72 -5.32 8.11 -11.41
C LYS A 72 -6.66 8.81 -11.25
N GLN A 73 -6.86 9.46 -10.10
CA GLN A 73 -8.03 10.30 -9.88
C GLN A 73 -8.01 11.49 -10.86
N GLY A 74 -9.10 11.68 -11.61
CA GLY A 74 -9.21 12.73 -12.63
C GLY A 74 -8.76 12.32 -14.05
N ASN A 75 -8.03 11.21 -14.22
CA ASN A 75 -7.75 10.64 -15.54
C ASN A 75 -7.78 9.10 -15.49
N PRO A 76 -8.93 8.45 -15.80
CA PRO A 76 -9.08 7.00 -15.68
C PRO A 76 -8.28 6.20 -16.73
N CYS A 77 -7.74 6.85 -17.76
CA CYS A 77 -6.86 6.24 -18.74
C CYS A 77 -5.41 6.14 -18.24
N GLU A 78 -5.05 6.86 -17.18
CA GLU A 78 -3.73 6.80 -16.56
C GLU A 78 -3.73 5.87 -15.34
N ASN A 79 -2.70 5.05 -15.23
CA ASN A 79 -2.45 4.20 -14.07
C ASN A 79 -1.24 4.72 -13.29
N VAL A 80 -1.31 4.66 -11.97
CA VAL A 80 -0.22 5.01 -11.06
C VAL A 80 0.18 3.76 -10.28
N CYS A 81 1.48 3.49 -10.23
CA CYS A 81 2.05 2.43 -9.41
C CYS A 81 2.55 3.01 -8.08
N HIS A 82 2.15 2.39 -6.98
CA HIS A 82 2.60 2.70 -5.64
C HIS A 82 3.49 1.58 -5.14
N LEU A 83 4.76 1.88 -4.90
CA LEU A 83 5.74 0.94 -4.37
C LEU A 83 5.99 1.22 -2.89
N PHE A 84 6.13 0.15 -2.12
CA PHE A 84 6.39 0.15 -0.69
C PHE A 84 7.42 -0.90 -0.33
N ALA A 85 8.11 -0.69 0.79
CA ALA A 85 8.99 -1.67 1.39
C ALA A 85 8.39 -2.14 2.72
N GLU A 86 8.58 -3.42 3.03
CA GLU A 86 8.27 -4.01 4.32
C GLU A 86 9.06 -3.30 5.42
N LEU A 87 8.37 -2.87 6.49
CA LEU A 87 9.00 -2.25 7.65
C LEU A 87 8.96 -3.16 8.88
N ASP A 88 7.81 -3.81 9.10
CA ASP A 88 7.58 -4.65 10.28
C ASP A 88 7.50 -6.13 9.86
N PRO A 89 8.38 -7.01 10.38
CA PRO A 89 8.31 -8.44 10.10
C PRO A 89 7.03 -9.11 10.61
N GLU A 90 6.32 -8.53 11.59
CA GLU A 90 5.01 -9.04 12.05
C GLU A 90 3.89 -8.76 11.03
N GLN A 91 4.09 -7.79 10.14
CA GLN A 91 3.17 -7.41 9.08
C GLN A 91 3.85 -7.55 7.70
N PRO A 92 4.15 -8.80 7.27
CA PRO A 92 4.92 -9.03 6.05
C PRO A 92 4.20 -8.50 4.82
N ALA A 93 4.96 -8.11 3.79
CA ALA A 93 4.44 -7.59 2.54
C ALA A 93 3.37 -8.51 1.89
N SER A 94 3.54 -9.83 2.03
CA SER A 94 2.59 -10.84 1.53
C SER A 94 1.23 -10.79 2.24
N ALA A 95 1.19 -10.47 3.53
CA ALA A 95 -0.07 -10.32 4.27
C ALA A 95 -0.86 -9.11 3.76
N ILE A 96 -0.17 -8.00 3.49
CA ILE A 96 -0.77 -6.77 2.94
C ILE A 96 -1.35 -7.03 1.55
N VAL A 97 -0.56 -7.65 0.66
CA VAL A 97 -0.99 -8.01 -0.70
C VAL A 97 -2.22 -8.92 -0.63
N ASN A 98 -2.17 -9.98 0.19
CA ASN A 98 -3.30 -10.88 0.37
C ASN A 98 -4.56 -10.16 0.87
N PHE A 99 -4.40 -9.18 1.76
CA PHE A 99 -5.52 -8.39 2.25
C PHE A 99 -6.13 -7.53 1.14
N ILE A 100 -5.31 -6.81 0.38
CA ILE A 100 -5.76 -6.00 -0.78
C ILE A 100 -6.49 -6.89 -1.79
N THR A 101 -5.92 -8.04 -2.15
CA THR A 101 -6.54 -8.98 -3.09
C THR A 101 -7.88 -9.50 -2.58
N LYS A 102 -7.99 -9.87 -1.30
CA LYS A 102 -9.27 -10.30 -0.69
C LYS A 102 -10.31 -9.20 -0.74
N VAL A 103 -9.92 -7.96 -0.45
CA VAL A 103 -10.81 -6.80 -0.50
C VAL A 103 -11.27 -6.52 -1.93
N MET A 104 -10.37 -6.57 -2.92
CA MET A 104 -10.70 -6.41 -4.34
C MET A 104 -11.69 -7.48 -4.80
N LEU A 105 -11.44 -8.76 -4.50
CA LEU A 105 -12.30 -9.88 -4.88
C LEU A 105 -13.67 -9.84 -4.16
N GLY A 106 -13.68 -9.43 -2.89
CA GLY A 106 -14.91 -9.29 -2.10
C GLY A 106 -15.88 -8.23 -2.63
N THR A 107 -15.38 -7.21 -3.34
CA THR A 107 -16.22 -6.20 -3.99
C THR A 107 -16.91 -6.69 -5.27
N HIS A 108 -16.45 -7.78 -5.89
CA HIS A 108 -17.08 -8.35 -7.10
C HIS A 108 -18.27 -9.28 -6.78
N ARG A 109 -18.56 -9.51 -5.49
CA ARG A 109 -19.60 -10.45 -5.02
C ARG A 109 -20.87 -9.78 -4.48
N ARG A 110 -21.12 -8.51 -4.82
CA ARG A 110 -22.35 -7.79 -4.49
C ARG A 110 -23.04 -7.26 -5.74
#